data_AF-A0A950AIS0-F1
#
_entry.id   AF-A0A950AIS0-F1
#
_cell.length_a   1.000
_cell.length_b   1.000
_cell.length_c   1.000
_cell.angle_alpha   90.00
_cell.angle_beta   90.00
_cell.angle_gamma   90.00
#
_symmetry.space_group_name_H-M   'P 1'
#
loop_
_entity.id
_entity.type
_entity.pdbx_description
1 polymer ?
#
loop_
_entity_poly.entity_id
_entity_poly.type
_entity_poly.pdbx_seq_one_letter_code
_entity_poly.pdbx_strand_id
1 'polypeptide(L)'
;MRITVKITGRLYDATSESSPELDLPPEATVDDALALLGGAAGAGNPILPQALLAVSGEHLGTVLDHTPRTLVEGDEVLIFSPVAGG
;
A
#
# COMPACT_ATOMS: atom_id res chain seq x y z
N MET A 1 9.32 -12.66 -3.84
CA MET A 1 9.70 -11.40 -4.51
C MET A 1 9.64 -10.28 -3.49
N ARG A 2 10.54 -9.32 -3.61
CA ARG A 2 10.60 -8.19 -2.68
C ARG A 2 10.00 -6.95 -3.32
N ILE A 3 9.14 -6.28 -2.58
CA ILE A 3 8.56 -4.99 -2.97
C ILE A 3 8.83 -3.95 -1.89
N THR A 4 8.75 -2.68 -2.24
CA THR A 4 8.85 -1.58 -1.27
C THR A 4 7.47 -0.93 -1.12
N VAL A 5 7.00 -0.79 0.11
CA VAL A 5 5.76 -0.07 0.39
C VAL A 5 6.10 1.30 0.97
N LYS A 6 5.47 2.34 0.45
CA LYS A 6 5.55 3.70 0.95
C LYS A 6 4.16 4.17 1.35
N ILE A 7 4.01 4.59 2.59
CA ILE A 7 2.78 5.21 3.07
C ILE A 7 3.09 6.70 3.28
N THR A 8 2.26 7.60 2.76
CA THR A 8 2.52 9.06 2.85
C THR A 8 1.27 9.85 3.25
N GLY A 9 1.47 11.10 3.69
CA GLY A 9 0.39 11.99 4.15
C GLY A 9 0.05 11.79 5.63
N ARG A 10 -1.19 12.10 6.06
CA ARG A 10 -1.63 11.89 7.46
C ARG A 10 -1.64 10.41 7.88
N LEU A 11 -1.58 9.50 6.91
CA LEU A 11 -1.39 8.06 7.12
C LEU A 11 0.05 7.71 7.53
N TYR A 12 1.02 8.59 7.27
CA TYR A 12 2.44 8.42 7.66
C TYR A 12 2.62 8.45 9.18
N ASP A 13 1.85 9.28 9.90
CA ASP A 13 1.94 9.38 11.37
C ASP A 13 1.58 8.06 12.07
N ALA A 14 0.84 7.17 11.39
CA ALA A 14 0.48 5.85 11.91
C ALA A 14 1.56 4.77 11.66
N THR A 15 2.54 5.03 10.81
CA THR A 15 3.62 4.09 10.47
C THR A 15 4.98 4.73 10.69
N SER A 16 5.58 4.48 11.86
CA SER A 16 6.90 5.02 12.23
C SER A 16 7.99 4.67 11.21
N GLU A 17 8.44 5.69 10.47
CA GLU A 17 9.77 5.92 9.89
C GLU A 17 10.48 4.85 9.04
N SER A 18 9.81 3.83 8.52
CA SER A 18 10.44 3.01 7.48
C SER A 18 9.43 2.63 6.42
N SER A 19 9.82 2.76 5.14
CA SER A 19 9.12 2.13 4.03
C SER A 19 9.31 0.63 4.18
N PRO A 20 8.32 -0.16 4.61
CA PRO A 20 8.56 -1.57 4.86
C PRO A 20 8.83 -2.26 3.52
N GLU A 21 9.91 -3.04 3.48
CA GLU A 21 10.09 -4.04 2.44
C GLU A 21 9.21 -5.24 2.78
N LEU A 22 8.38 -5.67 1.82
CA LEU A 22 7.57 -6.87 1.98
C LEU A 22 8.13 -7.97 1.09
N ASP A 23 8.34 -9.14 1.69
CA ASP A 23 8.60 -10.38 0.96
C ASP A 23 7.27 -11.07 0.68
N LEU A 24 6.92 -11.12 -0.61
CA LEU A 24 5.69 -11.71 -1.13
C LEU A 24 5.98 -13.00 -1.92
N PRO A 25 5.02 -13.94 -2.02
CA PRO A 25 5.16 -15.07 -2.93
C PRO A 25 5.25 -14.59 -4.40
N PRO A 26 5.80 -15.41 -5.31
CA PRO A 26 5.71 -15.14 -6.75
C PRO A 26 4.24 -15.00 -7.16
N GLU A 27 3.95 -14.11 -8.12
CA GLU A 27 2.60 -13.83 -8.61
C GLU A 27 1.64 -13.21 -7.58
N ALA A 28 2.15 -12.72 -6.44
CA ALA A 28 1.31 -12.01 -5.48
C ALA A 28 0.71 -10.74 -6.09
N THR A 29 -0.47 -10.40 -5.60
CA THR A 29 -1.26 -9.26 -6.04
C THR A 29 -1.13 -8.09 -5.08
N VAL A 30 -1.66 -6.94 -5.49
CA VAL A 30 -1.78 -5.79 -4.57
C VAL A 30 -2.65 -6.13 -3.36
N ASP A 31 -3.70 -6.94 -3.52
CA ASP A 31 -4.54 -7.38 -2.40
C ASP A 31 -3.74 -8.20 -1.37
N ASP A 32 -2.82 -9.05 -1.82
CA ASP A 32 -1.95 -9.82 -0.91
C ASP A 32 -1.02 -8.90 -0.12
N ALA A 33 -0.46 -7.88 -0.76
CA ALA A 33 0.35 -6.87 -0.10
C ALA A 33 -0.45 -6.08 0.94
N LEU A 34 -1.67 -5.65 0.59
CA LEU A 34 -2.58 -4.95 1.49
C LEU A 34 -3.02 -5.82 2.66
N ALA A 35 -3.27 -7.11 2.44
CA ALA A 35 -3.61 -8.07 3.48
C ALA A 35 -2.46 -8.26 4.48
N LEU A 36 -1.21 -8.30 4.02
CA LEU A 36 -0.05 -8.34 4.90
C LEU A 36 0.12 -7.05 5.71
N LEU A 37 -0.06 -5.89 5.10
CA LEU A 37 0.00 -4.59 5.78
C LEU A 37 -1.11 -4.47 6.83
N GLY A 38 -2.34 -4.88 6.49
CA GLY A 38 -3.48 -4.86 7.40
C GLY A 38 -3.42 -5.93 8.49
N GLY A 39 -2.81 -7.09 8.20
CA GLY A 39 -2.64 -8.20 9.14
C GLY A 39 -1.47 -8.04 10.12
N ALA A 40 -0.42 -7.31 9.72
CA ALA A 40 0.68 -6.95 10.62
C ALA A 40 0.27 -5.94 11.70
N ALA A 41 -0.77 -5.15 11.42
CA ALA A 41 -1.37 -4.22 12.39
C ALA A 41 -2.40 -4.96 13.26
N GLY A 42 -1.93 -5.69 14.29
CA GLY A 42 -2.76 -6.38 15.29
C GLY A 42 -3.71 -5.48 16.13
N ALA A 43 -3.94 -4.23 15.73
CA ALA A 43 -4.82 -3.28 16.38
C ALA A 43 -5.36 -2.25 15.36
N GLY A 44 -6.27 -2.69 14.48
CA GLY A 44 -6.91 -1.80 13.49
C GLY A 44 -5.98 -1.46 12.32
N ASN A 45 -6.50 -1.63 11.10
CA ASN A 45 -5.73 -1.29 9.90
C ASN A 45 -5.54 0.23 9.85
N PRO A 46 -4.31 0.76 9.89
CA PRO A 46 -4.08 2.21 9.79
C PRO A 46 -4.44 2.73 8.39
N ILE A 47 -4.50 1.85 7.39
CA ILE A 47 -4.80 2.20 6.01
C ILE A 47 -6.31 2.35 5.84
N LEU A 48 -6.72 3.59 5.54
CA LEU A 48 -8.11 3.92 5.26
C LEU A 48 -8.56 3.30 3.92
N PRO A 49 -9.79 2.76 3.82
CA PRO A 49 -10.31 2.21 2.56
C PRO A 49 -10.28 3.20 1.38
N GLN A 50 -10.44 4.49 1.68
CA GLN A 50 -10.39 5.59 0.70
C GLN A 50 -8.96 6.09 0.39
N ALA A 51 -7.92 5.50 0.99
CA ALA A 51 -6.55 5.83 0.65
C ALA A 51 -6.28 5.50 -0.83
N LEU A 52 -5.57 6.39 -1.51
CA LEU A 52 -5.18 6.21 -2.90
C LEU A 52 -4.00 5.25 -2.99
N LEU A 53 -4.01 4.44 -4.04
CA LEU A 53 -3.04 3.40 -4.31
C LEU A 53 -2.36 3.67 -5.65
N ALA A 54 -1.05 3.55 -5.68
CA ALA A 54 -0.27 3.54 -6.90
C ALA A 54 0.82 2.47 -6.85
N VAL A 55 1.14 1.88 -8.00
CA VAL A 55 2.20 0.88 -8.14
C VAL A 55 3.16 1.34 -9.23
N SER A 56 4.44 1.49 -8.88
CA SER A 56 5.50 1.88 -9.82
C SER A 56 5.17 3.13 -10.65
N GLY A 57 4.48 4.10 -10.00
CA GLY A 57 4.06 5.38 -10.59
C GLY A 57 2.68 5.37 -11.26
N GLU A 58 2.03 4.21 -11.40
CA GLU A 58 0.69 4.10 -11.97
C GLU A 58 -0.38 4.14 -10.88
N HIS A 59 -1.33 5.07 -10.98
CA HIS A 59 -2.47 5.14 -10.06
C HIS A 59 -3.51 4.07 -10.38
N LEU A 60 -3.79 3.20 -9.41
CA LEU A 60 -4.72 2.07 -9.59
C LEU A 60 -6.12 2.35 -9.04
N GLY A 61 -6.29 3.40 -8.23
CA GLY A 61 -7.55 3.73 -7.57
C GLY A 61 -7.38 3.86 -6.06
N THR A 62 -8.36 3.36 -5.31
CA THR A 62 -8.35 3.36 -3.84
C THR A 62 -8.10 1.97 -3.27
N VAL A 63 -7.69 1.87 -2.02
CA VAL A 63 -7.54 0.57 -1.33
C VAL A 63 -8.82 -0.26 -1.38
N LEU A 64 -10.00 0.37 -1.31
CA LEU A 64 -11.30 -0.30 -1.42
C LEU A 64 -11.68 -0.69 -2.86
N ASP A 65 -11.32 0.14 -3.83
CA ASP A 65 -11.71 0.01 -5.24
C ASP A 65 -10.53 0.42 -6.12
N HIS A 66 -9.70 -0.57 -6.49
CA HIS A 66 -8.56 -0.41 -7.37
C HIS A 66 -8.57 -1.46 -8.49
N THR A 67 -7.84 -1.14 -9.56
CA THR A 67 -7.62 -2.07 -10.66
C THR A 67 -6.75 -3.24 -10.18
N PRO A 68 -7.20 -4.51 -10.34
CA PRO A 68 -6.40 -5.67 -9.96
C PRO A 68 -5.06 -5.69 -10.68
N ARG A 69 -3.98 -5.87 -9.91
CA ARG A 69 -2.61 -5.87 -10.43
C ARG A 69 -1.76 -6.93 -9.74
N THR A 70 -1.12 -7.78 -10.53
CA THR A 70 -0.01 -8.63 -10.07
C THR A 70 1.24 -7.80 -9.91
N LEU A 71 1.89 -7.94 -8.76
CA LEU A 71 3.14 -7.27 -8.44
C LEU A 71 4.33 -8.04 -9.01
N VAL A 72 5.40 -7.32 -9.28
CA VAL A 72 6.68 -7.89 -9.70
C VAL A 72 7.79 -7.49 -8.73
N GLU A 73 8.92 -8.20 -8.79
CA GLU A 73 10.07 -7.89 -7.96
C GLU A 73 10.58 -6.46 -8.20
N GLY A 74 10.80 -5.73 -7.12
CA GLY A 74 11.22 -4.33 -7.16
C GLY A 74 10.09 -3.32 -7.34
N ASP A 75 8.83 -3.76 -7.43
CA ASP A 75 7.70 -2.82 -7.48
C ASP A 75 7.64 -1.94 -6.22
N GLU A 76 7.26 -0.69 -6.44
CA GLU A 76 7.02 0.28 -5.37
C GLU A 76 5.51 0.50 -5.23
N VAL A 77 4.96 0.13 -4.08
CA VAL A 77 3.55 0.37 -3.74
C VAL A 77 3.44 1.63 -2.90
N LEU A 78 2.76 2.64 -3.43
CA LEU A 78 2.52 3.90 -2.74
C LEU A 78 1.06 3.97 -2.27
N ILE A 79 0.88 4.23 -0.98
CA ILE A 79 -0.42 4.43 -0.34
C ILE A 79 -0.44 5.84 0.25
N PHE A 80 -1.45 6.62 -0.09
CA PHE A 80 -1.50 8.03 0.32
C PHE A 80 -2.92 8.52 0.57
N SER A 81 -3.07 9.45 1.52
CA SER A 81 -4.39 10.02 1.80
C SER A 81 -4.90 10.80 0.59
N PRO A 82 -6.20 10.73 0.25
CA PRO A 82 -6.78 11.64 -0.72
C PRO A 82 -6.60 13.07 -0.21
N VAL A 83 -5.93 13.90 -0.99
CA VAL A 83 -5.71 15.31 -0.66
C VAL A 83 -7.00 16.08 -0.95
N ALA A 84 -7.74 16.46 0.08
CA ALA A 84 -8.71 17.55 -0.02
C ALA A 84 -7.89 18.84 -0.13
N GLY A 85 -7.65 19.30 -1.35
CA GLY A 85 -6.94 20.55 -1.57
C GLY A 85 -7.79 21.76 -1.17
N GLY A 86 -7.24 22.61 -0.29
CA GLY A 86 -7.55 24.05 -0.16
C GLY A 86 -8.84 24.43 0.53
#